data_AF-A0AAD0YFC5-F1
#
_entry.id   AF-A0AAD0YFC5-F1
#
_cell.length_a   1.000
_cell.length_b   1.000
_cell.length_c   1.000
_cell.angle_alpha   90.00
_cell.angle_beta   90.00
_cell.angle_gamma   90.00
#
_symmetry.space_group_name_H-M   'P 1'
#
loop_
_entity.id
_entity.type
_entity.pdbx_description
1 polymer ?
#
loop_
_entity_poly.entity_id
_entity_poly.type
_entity_poly.pdbx_seq_one_letter_code
_entity_poly.pdbx_strand_id
1 'polypeptide(L)'
;MKKNIFFIVALCAMLACKSTGIENHSKNILESTDTREIENYLATAHPDDPKRSVLKPKLIALKNSEWTKGKKNAKPMEARPVITEIPSAAFKKPNSEEAEEFKKLIAATSKEHKEKTVKLLNAMFNEDINSKEVILLFKNRSDCNLVLKIQGKDFYNLAVPAKGENFIVINKGTYTLKGNVCDVVYSSKKDLNKSIFLTIDNPKPAEEKKKK
;
A
#
# COMPACT_ATOMS: atom_id res chain seq x y z
N MET A 1 86.16 -12.44 -8.38
CA MET A 1 84.73 -12.75 -8.15
C MET A 1 84.35 -12.31 -6.75
N LYS A 2 83.64 -11.17 -6.59
CA LYS A 2 82.93 -10.72 -5.35
C LYS A 2 82.46 -9.25 -5.39
N LYS A 3 82.82 -8.46 -6.41
CA LYS A 3 82.48 -7.02 -6.48
C LYS A 3 81.15 -6.70 -7.20
N ASN A 4 80.56 -7.67 -7.91
CA ASN A 4 79.32 -7.48 -8.66
C ASN A 4 78.04 -7.92 -7.91
N ILE A 5 78.17 -8.44 -6.69
CA ILE A 5 77.00 -8.88 -5.89
C ILE A 5 76.36 -7.70 -5.15
N PHE A 6 77.12 -6.65 -4.84
CA PHE A 6 76.60 -5.49 -4.11
C PHE A 6 75.72 -4.56 -4.97
N PHE A 7 75.90 -4.55 -6.30
CA PHE A 7 75.08 -3.74 -7.20
C PHE A 7 73.71 -4.38 -7.53
N ILE A 8 73.56 -5.69 -7.36
CA ILE A 8 72.29 -6.39 -7.63
C ILE A 8 71.31 -6.24 -6.44
N VAL A 9 71.81 -6.03 -5.22
CA VAL A 9 70.97 -5.80 -4.04
C VAL A 9 70.43 -4.36 -3.98
N ALA A 10 71.15 -3.39 -4.54
CA ALA A 10 70.72 -1.99 -4.57
C ALA A 10 69.64 -1.69 -5.64
N LEU A 11 69.58 -2.47 -6.73
CA LEU A 11 68.55 -2.29 -7.77
C LEU A 11 67.20 -2.93 -7.40
N CYS A 12 67.19 -3.90 -6.48
CA CYS A 12 65.96 -4.53 -5.97
C CYS A 12 65.22 -3.69 -4.91
N ALA A 13 65.83 -2.65 -4.36
CA ALA A 13 65.22 -1.81 -3.31
C ALA A 13 64.33 -0.67 -3.86
N MET A 14 64.35 -0.40 -5.16
CA MET A 14 63.58 0.69 -5.79
C MET A 14 62.36 0.20 -6.60
N LEU A 15 62.06 -1.10 -6.57
CA LEU A 15 60.89 -1.71 -7.24
C LEU A 15 59.75 -2.08 -6.27
N ALA A 16 59.86 -1.70 -5.00
CA ALA A 16 58.81 -1.90 -3.99
C ALA A 16 58.08 -0.58 -3.65
N CYS A 17 57.59 0.10 -4.68
CA CYS A 17 56.44 1.01 -4.55
C CYS A 17 55.71 1.08 -5.90
N LYS A 18 55.21 -0.07 -6.36
CA LYS A 18 53.91 -0.02 -7.02
C LYS A 18 52.93 0.19 -5.88
N SER A 19 52.63 1.45 -5.56
CA SER A 19 51.33 1.74 -5.01
C SER A 19 50.36 1.19 -6.05
N THR A 20 49.85 -0.02 -5.84
CA THR A 20 48.48 -0.27 -6.25
C THR A 20 47.75 0.86 -5.59
N GLY A 21 47.39 1.88 -6.37
CA GLY A 21 46.27 2.70 -6.02
C GLY A 21 45.20 1.68 -5.74
N ILE A 22 45.01 1.38 -4.45
CA ILE A 22 43.73 0.94 -3.98
C ILE A 22 42.90 2.14 -4.39
N GLU A 23 42.27 2.06 -5.56
CA GLU A 23 41.06 2.82 -5.78
C GLU A 23 40.15 2.33 -4.66
N ASN A 24 40.25 3.02 -3.52
CA ASN A 24 39.20 3.12 -2.55
C ASN A 24 38.08 3.93 -3.21
N HIS A 25 37.58 3.44 -4.35
CA HIS A 25 36.20 3.62 -4.68
C HIS A 25 35.45 2.70 -3.72
N SER A 26 35.38 3.10 -2.45
CA SER A 26 34.17 2.83 -1.68
C SER A 26 33.06 3.51 -2.46
N LYS A 27 32.55 2.84 -3.51
CA LYS A 27 31.49 3.37 -4.36
C LYS A 27 30.40 3.79 -3.40
N ASN A 28 30.17 5.09 -3.33
CA ASN A 28 29.20 5.61 -2.39
C ASN A 28 27.85 5.06 -2.86
N ILE A 29 27.29 4.13 -2.09
CA ILE A 29 26.03 3.46 -2.44
C ILE A 29 24.90 4.47 -2.70
N LEU A 30 24.96 5.66 -2.07
CA LEU A 30 24.02 6.74 -2.26
C LEU A 30 24.02 7.29 -3.69
N GLU A 31 25.12 7.15 -4.42
CA GLU A 31 25.27 7.60 -5.82
C GLU A 31 24.93 6.50 -6.82
N SER A 32 24.91 5.22 -6.42
CA SER A 32 24.64 4.11 -7.34
C SER A 32 23.29 4.25 -8.04
N THR A 33 23.27 3.89 -9.32
CA THR A 33 22.07 3.80 -10.17
C THR A 33 21.71 2.35 -10.51
N ASP A 34 22.55 1.37 -10.13
CA ASP A 34 22.25 -0.05 -10.31
C ASP A 34 21.28 -0.50 -9.22
N THR A 35 20.08 -0.90 -9.63
CA THR A 35 19.03 -1.36 -8.72
C THR A 35 19.45 -2.58 -7.91
N ARG A 36 20.27 -3.47 -8.48
CA ARG A 36 20.72 -4.71 -7.81
C ARG A 36 21.73 -4.41 -6.70
N GLU A 37 22.60 -3.43 -6.92
CA GLU A 37 23.58 -2.99 -5.93
C GLU A 37 22.88 -2.37 -4.71
N ILE A 38 21.88 -1.51 -4.97
CA ILE A 38 21.05 -0.91 -3.92
C ILE A 38 20.21 -1.97 -3.19
N GLU A 39 19.65 -2.95 -3.89
CA GLU A 39 18.92 -4.08 -3.27
C GLU A 39 19.79 -4.91 -2.35
N ASN A 40 20.97 -5.30 -2.82
CA ASN A 40 21.92 -6.09 -2.03
C ASN A 40 22.37 -5.33 -0.79
N TYR A 41 22.60 -4.02 -0.90
CA TYR A 41 22.88 -3.16 0.25
C TYR A 41 21.70 -3.14 1.23
N LEU A 42 20.47 -2.91 0.75
CA LEU A 42 19.28 -2.89 1.59
C LEU A 42 18.94 -4.26 2.21
N ALA A 43 19.37 -5.37 1.62
CA ALA A 43 19.19 -6.71 2.18
C ALA A 43 20.16 -7.01 3.33
N THR A 44 21.37 -6.44 3.29
CA THR A 44 22.44 -6.70 4.25
C THR A 44 22.59 -5.63 5.33
N ALA A 45 22.13 -4.39 5.07
CA ALA A 45 22.23 -3.26 5.99
C ALA A 45 21.26 -3.36 7.18
N HIS A 46 21.74 -2.96 8.36
CA HIS A 46 20.95 -2.92 9.60
C HIS A 46 19.68 -2.07 9.45
N PRO A 47 18.54 -2.44 10.06
CA PRO A 47 17.28 -1.68 9.96
C PRO A 47 17.41 -0.17 10.22
N ASP A 48 18.26 0.22 11.18
CA ASP A 48 18.50 1.61 11.60
C ASP A 48 19.57 2.37 10.81
N ASP A 49 20.10 1.79 9.73
CA ASP A 49 21.11 2.46 8.91
C ASP A 49 20.50 3.73 8.26
N PRO A 50 21.08 4.92 8.49
CA PRO A 50 20.56 6.19 7.98
C PRO A 50 20.45 6.23 6.45
N LYS A 51 21.32 5.51 5.73
CA LYS A 51 21.32 5.46 4.27
C LYS A 51 20.07 4.76 3.72
N ARG A 52 19.42 3.89 4.50
CA ARG A 52 18.18 3.20 4.07
C ARG A 52 17.04 4.17 3.82
N SER A 53 16.97 5.28 4.57
CA SER A 53 15.94 6.31 4.41
C SER A 53 15.99 6.97 3.03
N VAL A 54 17.18 7.09 2.44
CA VAL A 54 17.43 7.68 1.12
C VAL A 54 17.38 6.63 0.02
N LEU A 55 18.01 5.47 0.25
CA LEU A 55 18.13 4.40 -0.74
C LEU A 55 16.81 3.71 -1.07
N LYS A 56 15.90 3.58 -0.08
CA LYS A 56 14.56 2.99 -0.31
C LYS A 56 13.78 3.84 -1.34
N PRO A 57 13.49 5.14 -1.14
CA PRO A 57 12.88 6.01 -2.16
C PRO A 57 13.61 5.99 -3.50
N LYS A 58 14.96 6.02 -3.49
CA LYS A 58 15.76 6.02 -4.72
C LYS A 58 15.56 4.75 -5.55
N LEU A 59 15.60 3.57 -4.92
CA LEU A 59 15.39 2.28 -5.59
C LEU A 59 14.01 2.21 -6.26
N ILE A 60 13.00 2.78 -5.60
CA ILE A 60 11.62 2.84 -6.08
C ILE A 60 11.56 3.69 -7.36
N ALA A 61 12.16 4.89 -7.32
CA ALA A 61 12.22 5.77 -8.47
C ALA A 61 12.97 5.13 -9.64
N LEU A 62 14.08 4.45 -9.39
CA LEU A 62 14.87 3.75 -10.42
C LEU A 62 14.06 2.63 -11.08
N LYS A 63 13.38 1.79 -10.30
CA LYS A 63 12.52 0.72 -10.82
C LYS A 63 11.32 1.25 -11.61
N ASN A 64 10.76 2.38 -11.18
CA ASN A 64 9.62 3.01 -11.85
C ASN A 64 10.03 3.90 -13.03
N SER A 65 11.33 4.18 -13.20
CA SER A 65 11.83 5.16 -14.18
C SER A 65 11.45 4.82 -15.62
N GLU A 66 11.38 3.52 -15.95
CA GLU A 66 10.97 3.07 -17.28
C GLU A 66 9.49 3.32 -17.55
N TRP A 67 8.64 3.13 -16.53
CA TRP A 67 7.21 3.38 -16.59
C TRP A 67 6.91 4.88 -16.67
N THR A 68 7.56 5.70 -15.84
CA THR A 68 7.36 7.16 -15.85
C THR A 68 7.85 7.83 -17.14
N LYS A 69 8.78 7.20 -17.87
CA LYS A 69 9.29 7.69 -19.16
C LYS A 69 8.49 7.18 -20.36
N GLY A 70 7.39 6.46 -20.14
CA GLY A 70 6.47 6.05 -21.20
C GLY A 70 7.02 4.96 -22.15
N LYS A 71 8.00 4.15 -21.71
CA LYS A 71 8.46 3.02 -22.53
C LYS A 71 7.33 2.01 -22.71
N LYS A 72 7.09 1.56 -23.95
CA LYS A 72 5.98 0.65 -24.32
C LYS A 72 6.00 -0.70 -23.59
N ASN A 73 7.16 -1.17 -23.13
CA ASN A 73 7.33 -2.45 -22.43
C ASN A 73 7.62 -2.28 -20.93
N ALA A 74 7.38 -1.10 -20.36
CA ALA A 74 7.65 -0.86 -18.95
C ALA A 74 6.67 -1.64 -18.06
N LYS A 75 7.19 -2.23 -16.99
CA LYS A 75 6.34 -2.85 -15.96
C LYS A 75 5.53 -1.75 -15.24
N PRO A 76 4.20 -1.89 -15.10
CA PRO A 76 3.39 -0.95 -14.32
C PRO A 76 3.93 -0.78 -12.91
N MET A 77 3.72 0.40 -12.33
CA MET A 77 4.11 0.68 -10.95
C MET A 77 3.48 -0.35 -10.00
N GLU A 78 4.32 -1.07 -9.26
CA GLU A 78 3.87 -2.02 -8.24
C GLU A 78 3.03 -1.29 -7.19
N ALA A 79 1.80 -1.76 -6.97
CA ALA A 79 0.93 -1.24 -5.92
C ALA A 79 1.59 -1.43 -4.56
N ARG A 80 1.83 -0.30 -3.88
CA ARG A 80 2.38 -0.27 -2.52
C ARG A 80 1.21 -0.14 -1.55
N PRO A 81 0.97 -1.12 -0.68
CA PRO A 81 0.04 -0.89 0.42
C PRO A 81 0.62 0.24 1.27
N VAL A 82 -0.15 1.32 1.43
CA VAL A 82 0.15 2.34 2.44
C VAL A 82 -0.22 1.73 3.77
N ILE A 83 0.66 0.88 4.30
CA ILE A 83 0.60 0.51 5.71
C ILE A 83 1.12 1.75 6.43
N THR A 84 0.24 2.72 6.66
CA THR A 84 0.49 3.67 7.75
C THR A 84 0.50 2.80 8.98
N GLU A 85 1.68 2.66 9.59
CA GLU A 85 1.81 2.03 10.90
C GLU A 85 0.75 2.69 11.78
N ILE A 86 -0.23 1.89 12.23
CA ILE A 86 -1.30 2.40 13.08
C ILE A 86 -0.59 3.04 14.27
N PRO A 87 -0.74 4.36 14.49
CA PRO A 87 0.05 5.05 15.50
C PRO A 87 -0.10 4.34 16.84
N SER A 88 1.02 4.13 17.54
CA SER A 88 1.04 3.44 18.84
C SER A 88 0.10 4.10 19.87
N ALA A 89 -0.24 5.37 19.69
CA ALA A 89 -1.24 6.13 20.44
C ALA A 89 -2.70 5.65 20.25
N ALA A 90 -2.98 4.87 19.20
CA ALA A 90 -4.30 4.24 19.00
C ALA A 90 -4.51 3.02 19.93
N PHE A 91 -3.45 2.52 20.59
CA PHE A 91 -3.55 1.42 21.54
C PHE A 91 -3.70 1.96 22.95
N LYS A 92 -4.86 1.73 23.58
CA LYS A 92 -5.11 2.12 24.98
C LYS A 92 -4.15 1.45 25.97
N LYS A 93 -3.58 0.28 25.63
CA LYS A 93 -2.51 -0.41 26.37
C LYS A 93 -1.57 -1.15 25.39
N PRO A 94 -0.32 -0.71 25.20
CA PRO A 94 0.58 -1.28 24.18
C PRO A 94 1.18 -2.65 24.54
N ASN A 95 1.06 -3.08 25.80
CA ASN A 95 1.65 -4.31 26.36
C ASN A 95 0.59 -5.32 26.86
N SER A 96 -0.67 -5.25 26.39
CA SER A 96 -1.63 -6.32 26.68
C SER A 96 -1.45 -7.49 25.71
N GLU A 97 -1.83 -8.70 26.14
CA GLU A 97 -1.85 -9.89 25.26
C GLU A 97 -2.66 -9.64 23.99
N GLU A 98 -3.75 -8.86 24.08
CA GLU A 98 -4.58 -8.51 22.92
C GLU A 98 -3.83 -7.58 21.94
N ALA A 99 -2.95 -6.70 22.44
CA ALA A 99 -2.12 -5.85 21.61
C ALA A 99 -1.02 -6.66 20.89
N GLU A 100 -0.49 -7.70 21.52
CA GLU A 100 0.45 -8.62 20.87
C GLU A 100 -0.24 -9.53 19.84
N GLU A 101 -1.43 -10.02 20.15
CA GLU A 101 -2.24 -10.80 19.22
C GLU A 101 -2.65 -9.97 18.00
N PHE A 102 -3.06 -8.72 18.22
CA PHE A 102 -3.31 -7.77 17.14
C PHE A 102 -2.06 -7.49 16.31
N LYS A 103 -0.88 -7.27 16.93
CA LYS A 103 0.39 -7.11 16.22
C LYS A 103 0.74 -8.34 15.38
N LYS A 104 0.51 -9.56 15.89
CA LYS A 104 0.71 -10.82 15.16
C LYS A 104 -0.25 -10.93 13.97
N LEU A 105 -1.52 -10.59 14.15
CA LEU A 105 -2.53 -10.60 13.09
C LEU A 105 -2.20 -9.59 11.98
N ILE A 106 -1.73 -8.39 12.32
CA ILE A 106 -1.32 -7.38 11.34
C ILE A 106 0.00 -7.73 10.64
N ALA A 107 0.96 -8.36 11.34
CA ALA A 107 2.21 -8.80 10.72
C ALA A 107 1.98 -9.97 9.73
N ALA A 108 1.07 -10.89 10.06
CA ALA A 108 0.72 -12.05 9.22
C ALA A 108 0.03 -11.66 7.90
N THR A 109 -0.59 -10.49 7.85
CA THR A 109 -1.44 -10.09 6.71
C THR A 109 -0.69 -9.32 5.60
N SER A 110 0.60 -9.00 5.74
CA SER A 110 1.31 -8.15 4.74
C SER A 110 1.39 -8.72 3.32
N LYS A 111 1.58 -10.04 3.14
CA LYS A 111 1.56 -10.69 1.81
C LYS A 111 0.14 -10.96 1.32
N GLU A 112 -0.73 -11.42 2.20
CA GLU A 112 -2.15 -11.67 1.91
C GLU A 112 -2.90 -10.39 1.53
N HIS A 113 -2.54 -9.25 2.13
CA HIS A 113 -3.10 -7.95 1.79
C HIS A 113 -2.70 -7.54 0.37
N LYS A 114 -1.50 -7.85 -0.11
CA LYS A 114 -1.13 -7.56 -1.51
C LYS A 114 -2.04 -8.34 -2.46
N GLU A 115 -2.24 -9.62 -2.21
CA GLU A 115 -3.09 -10.47 -3.04
C GLU A 115 -4.56 -10.06 -2.97
N LYS A 116 -5.08 -9.78 -1.76
CA LYS A 116 -6.45 -9.29 -1.55
C LYS A 116 -6.65 -7.90 -2.18
N THR A 117 -5.65 -7.03 -2.14
CA THR A 117 -5.69 -5.69 -2.77
C THR A 117 -5.60 -5.79 -4.29
N VAL A 118 -4.74 -6.65 -4.84
CA VAL A 118 -4.67 -6.91 -6.29
C VAL A 118 -5.99 -7.53 -6.78
N LYS A 119 -6.56 -8.47 -6.03
CA LYS A 119 -7.88 -9.06 -6.34
C LYS A 119 -8.99 -8.01 -6.30
N LEU A 120 -8.97 -7.12 -5.30
CA LEU A 120 -9.92 -6.02 -5.17
C LEU A 120 -9.79 -5.03 -6.33
N LEU A 121 -8.57 -4.58 -6.65
CA LEU A 121 -8.31 -3.66 -7.75
C LEU A 121 -8.73 -4.29 -9.09
N ASN A 122 -8.35 -5.55 -9.34
CA ASN A 122 -8.77 -6.27 -10.54
C ASN A 122 -10.29 -6.41 -10.60
N ALA A 123 -10.99 -6.64 -9.47
CA ALA A 123 -12.45 -6.68 -9.44
C ALA A 123 -13.11 -5.30 -9.64
N MET A 124 -12.41 -4.20 -9.33
CA MET A 124 -12.88 -2.83 -9.60
C MET A 124 -12.64 -2.39 -11.04
N PHE A 125 -11.55 -2.83 -11.66
CA PHE A 125 -11.15 -2.42 -13.01
C PHE A 125 -11.57 -3.39 -14.11
N ASN A 126 -11.71 -4.68 -13.81
CA ASN A 126 -12.33 -5.63 -14.72
C ASN A 126 -13.83 -5.61 -14.48
N GLU A 127 -14.57 -4.91 -15.34
CA GLU A 127 -16.01 -5.11 -15.52
C GLU A 127 -16.30 -6.49 -16.16
N ASP A 128 -15.71 -7.56 -15.61
CA ASP A 128 -15.96 -8.90 -16.11
C ASP A 128 -17.39 -9.28 -15.75
N ILE A 129 -18.24 -9.38 -16.79
CA ILE A 129 -19.66 -9.76 -16.70
C ILE A 129 -19.84 -11.08 -15.92
N ASN A 130 -18.81 -11.94 -15.90
CA ASN A 130 -18.80 -13.26 -15.30
C ASN A 130 -18.42 -13.31 -13.80
N SER A 131 -17.96 -12.21 -13.20
CA SER A 131 -17.70 -12.16 -11.76
C SER A 131 -19.00 -12.41 -10.98
N LYS A 132 -19.00 -13.28 -9.96
CA LYS A 132 -20.18 -13.49 -9.10
C LYS A 132 -20.32 -12.43 -8.02
N GLU A 133 -19.23 -11.72 -7.72
CA GLU A 133 -19.10 -10.74 -6.66
C GLU A 133 -19.05 -9.32 -7.24
N VAL A 134 -19.60 -8.36 -6.50
CA VAL A 134 -19.59 -6.92 -6.81
C VAL A 134 -19.27 -6.12 -5.55
N ILE A 135 -18.75 -4.91 -5.75
CA ILE A 135 -18.38 -4.02 -4.66
C ILE A 135 -19.46 -2.97 -4.48
N LEU A 136 -20.00 -2.86 -3.27
CA LEU A 136 -20.83 -1.74 -2.86
C LEU A 136 -19.97 -0.81 -2.00
N LEU A 137 -19.58 0.34 -2.56
CA LEU A 137 -18.95 1.42 -1.80
C LEU A 137 -20.04 2.41 -1.37
N PHE A 138 -20.16 2.63 -0.07
CA PHE A 138 -21.17 3.50 0.52
C PHE A 138 -20.50 4.68 1.23
N LYS A 139 -20.81 5.89 0.77
CA LYS A 139 -20.34 7.15 1.33
C LYS A 139 -21.43 7.83 2.11
N ASN A 140 -21.16 8.07 3.38
CA ASN A 140 -22.03 8.79 4.27
C ASN A 140 -21.58 10.24 4.40
N ARG A 141 -22.26 11.16 3.72
CA ARG A 141 -22.04 12.61 3.90
C ARG A 141 -22.90 13.21 5.00
N SER A 142 -23.74 12.42 5.66
CA SER A 142 -24.54 12.89 6.79
C SER A 142 -23.69 13.13 8.05
N ASP A 143 -24.26 13.88 8.98
CA ASP A 143 -23.65 14.17 10.28
C ASP A 143 -23.82 13.01 11.30
N CYS A 144 -24.50 11.92 10.94
CA CYS A 144 -24.80 10.81 11.85
C CYS A 144 -24.12 9.52 11.41
N ASN A 145 -23.72 8.70 12.38
CA ASN A 145 -23.30 7.32 12.12
C ASN A 145 -24.51 6.49 11.67
N LEU A 146 -24.34 5.62 10.68
CA LEU A 146 -25.42 4.76 10.21
C LEU A 146 -24.97 3.32 10.01
N VAL A 147 -25.91 2.39 10.18
CA VAL A 147 -25.74 0.98 9.83
C VAL A 147 -26.63 0.69 8.64
N LEU A 148 -26.01 0.38 7.50
CA LEU A 148 -26.68 -0.04 6.29
C LEU A 148 -26.93 -1.55 6.33
N LYS A 149 -28.20 -1.93 6.43
CA LYS A 149 -28.69 -3.30 6.33
C LYS A 149 -28.95 -3.64 4.86
N ILE A 150 -28.21 -4.58 4.32
CA ILE A 150 -28.29 -5.03 2.93
C ILE A 150 -29.01 -6.38 2.94
N GLN A 151 -30.27 -6.43 2.50
CA GLN A 151 -31.14 -7.60 2.60
C GLN A 151 -31.45 -8.17 1.22
N GLY A 152 -31.00 -9.37 0.90
CA GLY A 152 -31.30 -10.06 -0.36
C GLY A 152 -31.32 -11.56 -0.16
N LYS A 153 -30.58 -12.29 -0.99
CA LYS A 153 -30.32 -13.72 -0.76
C LYS A 153 -29.53 -13.92 0.53
N ASP A 154 -28.48 -13.11 0.69
CA ASP A 154 -27.66 -13.02 1.89
C ASP A 154 -27.96 -11.70 2.62
N PHE A 155 -27.66 -11.67 3.93
CA PHE A 155 -27.88 -10.51 4.78
C PHE A 155 -26.55 -9.95 5.27
N TYR A 156 -26.34 -8.65 5.06
CA TYR A 156 -25.12 -7.96 5.48
C TYR A 156 -25.44 -6.69 6.26
N ASN A 157 -24.58 -6.36 7.21
CA ASN A 157 -24.62 -5.10 7.94
C ASN A 157 -23.31 -4.36 7.69
N LEU A 158 -23.40 -3.15 7.16
CA LEU A 158 -22.25 -2.29 6.89
C LEU A 158 -22.34 -1.04 7.78
N ALA A 159 -21.43 -0.91 8.73
CA ALA A 159 -21.31 0.28 9.56
C ALA A 159 -20.57 1.38 8.80
N VAL A 160 -21.15 2.57 8.71
CA VAL A 160 -20.55 3.72 8.01
C VAL A 160 -20.56 4.93 8.95
N PRO A 161 -19.39 5.46 9.33
CA PRO A 161 -19.31 6.61 10.22
C PRO A 161 -19.82 7.89 9.54
N ALA A 162 -20.21 8.88 10.34
CA ALA A 162 -20.53 10.22 9.86
C ALA A 162 -19.38 10.80 9.04
N LYS A 163 -19.70 11.45 7.91
CA LYS A 163 -18.73 12.03 6.97
C LYS A 163 -17.65 11.06 6.45
N GLY A 164 -17.87 9.76 6.56
CA GLY A 164 -16.95 8.72 6.13
C GLY A 164 -17.51 7.85 5.01
N GLU A 165 -16.76 6.81 4.68
CA GLU A 165 -17.14 5.83 3.68
C GLU A 165 -16.70 4.44 4.12
N ASN A 166 -17.42 3.42 3.65
CA ASN A 166 -17.06 2.02 3.85
C ASN A 166 -17.54 1.21 2.64
N PHE A 167 -16.94 0.04 2.42
CA PHE A 167 -17.29 -0.83 1.31
C PHE A 167 -17.51 -2.27 1.76
N ILE A 168 -18.25 -3.01 0.96
CA ILE A 168 -18.45 -4.44 1.13
C ILE A 168 -18.45 -5.14 -0.23
N VAL A 169 -17.87 -6.33 -0.26
CA VAL A 169 -17.91 -7.24 -1.41
C VAL A 169 -19.03 -8.24 -1.19
N ILE A 170 -20.01 -8.27 -2.09
CA ILE A 170 -21.20 -9.13 -1.97
C ILE A 170 -21.54 -9.76 -3.32
N ASN A 171 -22.29 -10.86 -3.30
CA ASN A 171 -22.71 -11.54 -4.52
C ASN A 171 -23.67 -10.67 -5.36
N LYS A 172 -23.62 -10.82 -6.68
CA LYS A 172 -24.56 -10.20 -7.60
C LYS A 172 -25.99 -10.61 -7.27
N GLY A 173 -26.91 -9.66 -7.35
CA GLY A 173 -28.32 -9.91 -7.12
C GLY A 173 -29.09 -8.67 -6.72
N THR A 174 -30.36 -8.87 -6.42
CA THR A 174 -31.28 -7.83 -5.99
C THR A 174 -31.29 -7.74 -4.48
N TYR A 175 -30.99 -6.55 -3.95
CA TYR A 175 -30.96 -6.29 -2.51
C TYR A 175 -31.86 -5.10 -2.16
N THR A 176 -32.40 -5.15 -0.94
CA THR A 176 -33.05 -4.02 -0.29
C THR A 176 -32.09 -3.44 0.72
N LEU A 177 -31.64 -2.21 0.46
CA LEU A 177 -30.79 -1.43 1.32
C LEU A 177 -31.66 -0.66 2.31
N LYS A 178 -31.46 -0.85 3.60
CA LYS A 178 -32.17 -0.13 4.66
C LYS A 178 -31.20 0.47 5.65
N GLY A 179 -31.51 1.63 6.20
CA GLY A 179 -30.70 2.26 7.23
C GLY A 179 -31.48 3.37 7.91
N ASN A 180 -30.96 3.87 9.02
CA ASN A 180 -31.46 5.08 9.65
C ASN A 180 -30.41 6.18 9.45
N VAL A 181 -30.81 7.30 8.85
CA VAL A 181 -29.97 8.46 8.58
C VAL A 181 -30.52 9.63 9.39
N CYS A 182 -29.85 9.95 10.49
CA CYS A 182 -30.28 11.02 11.41
C CYS A 182 -31.77 10.95 11.77
N ASP A 183 -32.22 9.80 12.29
CA ASP A 183 -33.58 9.47 12.70
C ASP A 183 -34.61 9.29 11.57
N VAL A 184 -34.19 9.41 10.30
CA VAL A 184 -35.03 9.15 9.13
C VAL A 184 -34.72 7.79 8.53
N VAL A 185 -35.74 6.96 8.33
CA VAL A 185 -35.59 5.64 7.72
C VAL A 185 -35.32 5.78 6.22
N TYR A 186 -34.15 5.31 5.79
CA TYR A 186 -33.81 5.09 4.39
C TYR A 186 -34.13 3.64 4.01
N SER A 187 -34.81 3.46 2.86
CA SER A 187 -35.05 2.14 2.28
C SER A 187 -35.07 2.26 0.75
N SER A 188 -34.21 1.50 0.06
CA SER A 188 -34.17 1.43 -1.40
C SER A 188 -33.88 0.01 -1.86
N LYS A 189 -34.64 -0.45 -2.85
CA LYS A 189 -34.28 -1.65 -3.62
C LYS A 189 -33.22 -1.29 -4.66
N LYS A 190 -32.18 -2.11 -4.80
CA LYS A 190 -31.07 -1.93 -5.75
C LYS A 190 -30.67 -3.28 -6.35
N ASP A 191 -30.49 -3.28 -7.66
CA ASP A 191 -29.94 -4.43 -8.40
C ASP A 191 -28.43 -4.26 -8.53
N LEU A 192 -27.69 -5.12 -7.83
CA LEU A 192 -26.23 -5.07 -7.76
C LEU A 192 -25.64 -6.04 -8.78
N ASN A 193 -25.80 -5.71 -10.06
CA ASN A 193 -25.23 -6.48 -11.17
C ASN A 193 -23.81 -6.02 -11.54
N LYS A 194 -23.44 -4.81 -11.11
CA LYS A 194 -22.11 -4.22 -11.22
C LYS A 194 -21.75 -3.58 -9.89
N SER A 195 -20.47 -3.30 -9.69
CA SER A 195 -20.00 -2.51 -8.54
C SER A 195 -20.63 -1.11 -8.57
N ILE A 196 -21.13 -0.64 -7.43
CA ILE A 196 -21.80 0.66 -7.35
C ILE A 196 -21.23 1.53 -6.24
N PHE A 197 -21.29 2.83 -6.46
CA PHE A 197 -21.00 3.86 -5.47
C PHE A 197 -22.29 4.54 -5.05
N LEU A 198 -22.66 4.40 -3.78
CA LEU A 198 -23.83 5.05 -3.20
C LEU A 198 -23.39 6.15 -2.23
N THR A 199 -23.95 7.34 -2.39
CA THR A 199 -23.75 8.44 -1.46
C THR A 199 -25.08 8.80 -0.82
N ILE A 200 -25.07 9.02 0.50
CA ILE A 200 -26.22 9.53 1.24
C ILE A 200 -25.89 10.84 1.93
N ASP A 201 -26.87 11.75 1.93
CA ASP A 201 -26.77 13.08 2.53
C ASP A 201 -27.74 13.19 3.71
N ASN A 202 -27.62 14.28 4.46
CA ASN A 202 -28.60 14.63 5.49
C ASN A 202 -30.02 14.68 4.89
N PRO A 203 -31.03 14.15 5.59
CA PRO A 203 -32.42 14.24 5.16
C PRO A 203 -32.82 15.72 5.03
N LYS A 204 -33.43 16.07 3.90
CA LYS A 204 -33.99 17.41 3.71
C LYS A 204 -35.38 17.47 4.35
N PRO A 205 -35.74 18.58 5.03
CA PRO A 205 -37.12 18.83 5.41
C PRO A 205 -38.02 18.75 4.17
N ALA A 206 -39.18 18.11 4.28
CA ALA A 206 -40.17 18.11 3.21
C ALA A 206 -40.58 19.57 2.94
N GLU A 207 -40.34 20.06 1.72
CA GLU A 207 -40.90 21.34 1.30
C GLU A 207 -42.43 21.23 1.40
N GLU A 208 -43.02 21.98 2.31
CA GLU A 208 -44.46 22.21 2.34
C GLU A 208 -44.86 22.74 0.96
N LYS A 209 -45.57 21.90 0.19
CA LYS A 209 -46.27 22.34 -1.01
C LYS A 209 -47.23 23.45 -0.57
N LYS A 210 -46.83 24.70 -0.75
CA LYS A 210 -47.74 25.85 -0.66
C LYS A 210 -48.90 25.57 -1.60
N LYS A 211 -50.04 25.13 -1.04
CA LYS A 211 -51.32 25.10 -1.74
C LYS A 211 -51.58 26.53 -2.19
N LYS A 212 -51.53 26.75 -3.50
CA LYS A 212 -52.00 27.97 -4.15
C LYS A 212 -53.44 27.76 -4.57
#